data_AF-A0A6J4R7H6-F1
#
_entry.id   AF-A0A6J4R7H6-F1
#
_cell.length_a   1.000
_cell.length_b   1.000
_cell.length_c   1.000
_cell.angle_alpha   90.00
_cell.angle_beta   90.00
_cell.angle_gamma   90.00
#
_symmetry.space_group_name_H-M   'P 1'
#
loop_
_entity.id
_entity.type
_entity.pdbx_description
1 polymer ?
#
loop_
_entity_poly.entity_id
_entity_poly.type
_entity_poly.pdbx_seq_one_letter_code
_entity_poly.pdbx_strand_id
1 'polypeptide(L)' 'MYLALIPGLPTIGPTELIILLTIILLVFGAKRIPELARGLGSGVREFKKGTSGEAEELPQNKAVENETVRAEKDDTRV' A
#
# COMPACT_ATOMS: atom_id res chain seq x y z
N MET A 1 18.52 14.00 42.14
CA MET A 1 18.59 12.81 41.27
C MET A 1 17.59 11.75 41.77
N TYR A 2 16.30 12.02 41.53
CA TYR A 2 15.13 11.11 41.54
C TYR A 2 14.00 11.79 40.73
N LEU A 3 14.37 12.73 39.85
CA LEU A 3 13.48 13.60 39.11
C LEU A 3 13.22 13.01 37.71
N ALA A 4 12.90 11.72 37.68
CA ALA A 4 12.60 10.94 36.49
C ALA A 4 11.29 10.15 36.73
N LEU A 5 10.20 10.86 37.02
CA LEU A 5 8.85 10.31 37.20
C LEU A 5 7.92 11.53 37.29
N ILE A 6 7.29 12.03 36.22
CA ILE A 6 6.19 11.39 35.48
C ILE A 6 6.27 11.80 33.99
N PRO A 7 6.79 10.97 33.08
CA PRO A 7 6.53 11.07 31.64
C PRO A 7 5.27 10.25 31.33
N GLY A 8 4.09 10.86 31.52
CA GLY A 8 2.81 10.16 31.63
C GLY A 8 1.69 10.68 30.73
N LEU A 9 2.02 11.21 29.55
CA LEU A 9 1.03 11.32 28.48
C LEU A 9 1.43 10.37 27.37
N PRO A 10 0.72 9.24 27.17
CA PRO A 10 0.90 8.39 26.01
C PRO A 10 0.25 9.10 24.83
N THR A 11 0.87 10.15 24.32
CA THR A 11 0.70 10.47 22.93
C THR A 11 1.30 9.29 22.20
N ILE A 12 0.46 8.37 21.71
CA ILE A 12 0.89 7.31 20.79
C ILE A 12 1.45 8.05 19.58
N GLY A 13 2.75 8.31 19.64
CA GLY A 13 3.45 9.10 18.67
C GLY A 13 3.90 8.21 17.53
N PRO A 14 4.29 8.82 16.40
CA PRO A 14 4.96 8.09 15.33
C PRO A 14 6.19 7.33 15.85
N THR A 15 6.85 7.84 16.90
CA THR A 15 8.01 7.20 17.54
C THR A 15 7.66 5.85 18.18
N GLU A 16 6.61 5.77 19.00
CA GLU A 16 6.17 4.51 19.63
C GLU A 16 5.75 3.49 18.58
N LEU A 17 5.05 3.93 17.53
CA LEU A 17 4.64 3.06 16.43
C LEU A 17 5.86 2.47 15.70
N ILE A 18 6.89 3.27 15.45
CA ILE A 18 8.15 2.81 14.81
C ILE A 18 8.87 1.79 15.71
N ILE A 19 8.93 2.02 17.02
CA ILE A 19 9.57 1.09 17.96
C ILE A 19 8.82 -0.26 17.97
N LEU A 20 7.48 -0.23 18.07
CA LEU A 20 6.66 -1.43 18.04
C LEU A 20 6.79 -2.18 16.70
N LEU A 21 6.74 -1.45 15.58
CA LEU A 21 6.94 -2.01 14.25
C LEU A 21 8.30 -2.67 14.14
N THR A 22 9.35 -2.05 14.68
CA THR A 22 10.72 -2.59 14.67
C THR A 22 10.82 -3.90 15.45
N ILE A 23 10.19 -4.01 16.62
CA ILE A 23 10.17 -5.24 17.42
C ILE A 23 9.47 -6.37 16.65
N ILE A 24 8.29 -6.09 16.07
CA ILE A 24 7.56 -7.04 15.23
C ILE A 24 8.42 -7.45 14.03
N LEU A 25 9.11 -6.51 13.39
CA LEU A 25 10.00 -6.78 12.27
C LEU A 25 11.21 -7.61 12.66
N LEU A 26 11.70 -7.51 13.90
CA LEU A 26 12.80 -8.32 14.40
C LEU A 26 12.37 -9.78 14.62
N VAL A 27 11.18 -9.98 15.20
CA VAL A 27 10.64 -11.31 15.51
C VAL A 27 10.18 -12.03 14.24
N PHE A 28 9.41 -11.34 13.39
CA PHE A 28 8.84 -11.93 12.18
C PHE A 28 9.75 -11.75 10.95
N GLY A 29 10.62 -10.74 10.93
CA GLY A 29 11.46 -10.41 9.77
C GLY A 29 10.81 -9.43 8.79
N ALA A 30 11.62 -8.57 8.17
CA ALA A 30 11.16 -7.56 7.21
C ALA A 30 10.45 -8.11 5.97
N LYS A 31 10.73 -9.37 5.62
CA LYS A 31 10.11 -10.04 4.46
C LYS A 31 8.76 -10.69 4.75
N ARG A 32 8.46 -11.04 6.02
CA ARG A 32 7.24 -11.80 6.34
C ARG A 32 5.98 -10.95 6.36
N ILE A 33 6.07 -9.71 6.85
CA ILE A 33 4.94 -8.76 6.85
C ILE A 33 4.37 -8.54 5.42
N PRO A 34 5.18 -8.19 4.39
CA PRO A 34 4.65 -7.98 3.05
C PRO A 34 4.20 -9.28 2.36
N GLU A 35 4.83 -10.42 2.68
CA GLU A 35 4.42 -11.74 2.17
C GLU A 35 3.03 -12.14 2.70
N LEU A 36 2.79 -11.95 3.99
CA LEU A 36 1.48 -12.17 4.63
C LEU A 36 0.44 -11.18 4.10
N ALA A 37 0.78 -9.90 3.98
CA ALA A 37 -0.13 -8.88 3.44
C ALA A 37 -0.55 -9.16 2.00
N ARG A 38 0.39 -9.67 1.16
CA ARG A 38 0.08 -10.11 -0.21
C ARG A 38 -0.88 -11.30 -0.23
N GLY A 39 -0.64 -12.32 0.58
CA GLY A 39 -1.52 -13.49 0.68
C GLY A 39 -2.92 -13.12 1.18
N LEU A 40 -2.99 -12.32 2.25
CA LEU A 40 -4.25 -11.82 2.82
C LEU A 40 -4.99 -10.90 1.82
N GLY A 41 -4.28 -10.02 1.13
CA GLY A 41 -4.85 -9.09 0.16
C GLY A 41 -5.50 -9.80 -1.03
N SER A 42 -4.83 -10.81 -1.58
CA SER A 42 -5.42 -11.67 -2.62
C SER A 42 -6.65 -12.42 -2.10
N GLY A 43 -6.54 -13.05 -0.92
CA GLY A 43 -7.67 -13.77 -0.30
C GLY A 43 -8.90 -12.88 -0.07
N VAL A 44 -8.71 -11.67 0.45
CA VAL A 44 -9.80 -10.69 0.64
C VAL A 44 -10.37 -10.24 -0.70
N ARG A 45 -9.53 -10.07 -1.72
CA ARG A 45 -9.97 -9.69 -3.07
C ARG A 45 -10.82 -10.78 -3.74
N GLU A 46 -10.38 -12.03 -3.69
CA GLU A 46 -11.13 -13.18 -4.19
C GLU A 46 -12.42 -13.39 -3.38
N PHE A 47 -12.36 -13.22 -2.05
CA PHE A 47 -13.55 -13.28 -1.19
C PHE A 47 -14.57 -12.22 -1.61
N LYS A 48 -14.15 -10.96 -1.77
CA LYS A 48 -15.04 -9.87 -2.19
C LYS A 48 -15.65 -10.13 -3.57
N LYS A 49 -14.88 -10.63 -4.54
CA LYS A 49 -15.40 -11.01 -5.87
C LYS A 49 -16.48 -12.09 -5.78
N GLY A 50 -16.23 -13.14 -4.98
CA GLY A 50 -17.18 -14.23 -4.78
C GLY A 50 -18.45 -13.81 -4.06
N THR A 51 -18.35 -12.86 -3.11
CA THR A 51 -19.51 -12.38 -2.35
C THR A 51 -20.31 -11.30 -3.08
N SER A 52 -19.67 -10.47 -3.91
CA SER A 52 -20.31 -9.35 -4.57
C SER A 52 -21.05 -9.72 -5.86
N GLY A 53 -20.94 -10.97 -6.35
CA GLY A 53 -21.65 -11.42 -7.56
C GLY A 53 -21.20 -10.72 -8.86
N GLU A 54 -20.36 -9.70 -8.78
CA GLU A 54 -19.68 -9.03 -9.89
C GLU A 54 -18.62 -9.95 -10.48
N ALA A 55 -19.07 -10.81 -11.38
CA ALA A 55 -18.20 -11.52 -12.30
C ALA A 55 -17.84 -10.61 -13.48
N GLU A 56 -17.14 -9.48 -13.28
CA GLU A 56 -16.67 -8.68 -14.43
C GLU A 56 -15.25 -8.11 -14.30
N GLU A 57 -14.49 -8.46 -15.34
CA GLU A 57 -13.51 -7.67 -16.09
C GLU A 57 -12.29 -7.09 -15.35
N LEU A 58 -11.19 -7.85 -15.46
CA LEU A 58 -9.84 -7.31 -15.38
C LEU A 58 -9.45 -6.72 -16.74
N PRO A 59 -9.23 -5.39 -16.81
CA PRO A 59 -8.03 -4.94 -17.49
C PRO A 59 -7.35 -3.86 -16.64
N GLN A 60 -6.45 -4.27 -15.77
CA GLN A 60 -5.47 -3.35 -15.17
C GLN A 60 -4.07 -3.77 -15.58
N ASN A 61 -3.80 -3.62 -16.87
CA ASN A 61 -2.48 -3.21 -17.32
C ASN A 61 -2.62 -1.83 -17.98
N LYS A 62 -2.71 -0.79 -17.15
CA LYS A 62 -2.43 0.59 -17.56
C LYS A 62 -1.06 0.98 -17.04
N ALA A 63 -0.04 0.23 -17.43
CA ALA A 63 1.33 0.69 -17.38
C ALA A 63 1.86 0.71 -18.82
N VAL A 64 1.97 1.95 -19.34
CA VAL A 64 2.85 2.34 -20.45
C VAL A 64 2.41 1.85 -21.85
N GLU A 65 1.41 2.52 -22.43
CA GLU A 65 1.38 2.69 -23.88
C GLU A 65 1.55 4.18 -24.19
N ASN A 66 2.56 4.41 -25.03
CA ASN A 66 3.23 5.65 -25.33
C ASN A 66 2.32 6.81 -25.77
N GLU A 67 2.69 8.01 -25.33
CA GLU A 67 2.33 9.28 -25.94
C GLU A 67 3.14 9.52 -27.24
N THR A 68 2.96 8.73 -28.31
CA THR A 68 3.64 9.04 -29.59
C THR A 68 2.81 8.98 -30.88
N VAL A 69 1.48 9.00 -30.81
CA VAL A 69 0.65 9.16 -32.03
C VAL A 69 -0.36 10.29 -31.84
N ARG A 70 0.08 11.55 -31.98
CA ARG A 70 -0.78 12.74 -32.27
C ARG A 70 -0.01 14.06 -32.50
N ALA A 71 1.18 14.00 -33.08
CA ALA A 71 1.84 15.17 -33.65
C ALA A 71 2.02 14.99 -35.16
N GLU A 72 0.92 14.74 -35.88
CA GLU A 72 0.89 14.90 -37.33
C GLU A 72 -0.52 15.37 -37.74
N LYS A 73 -0.55 16.58 -38.33
CA LYS A 73 -1.50 17.03 -39.36
C LYS A 73 -2.87 17.57 -38.90
N ASP A 74 -2.91 18.80 -38.40
CA ASP A 74 -4.02 19.74 -38.69
C ASP A 74 -3.70 21.22 -38.35
N ASP A 75 -2.52 21.73 -38.72
CA ASP A 75 -2.29 23.20 -38.69
C ASP A 75 -1.27 23.66 -39.74
N THR A 76 -1.66 23.54 -41.01
CA THR A 76 -1.15 24.41 -42.08
C THR A 76 -2.28 24.58 -43.10
N ARG A 77 -3.35 25.23 -42.64
CA ARG A 77 -4.28 25.97 -43.50
C ARG A 77 -3.98 27.45 -43.29
N VAL A 78 -3.03 27.98 -44.06
CA VAL A 78 -2.91 29.40 -44.43
C VAL A 78 -2.27 29.51 -45.81
#